data_AF-A0A933G2U4-F1
#
_entry.id   AF-A0A933G2U4-F1
#
_cell.length_a   1.000
_cell.length_b   1.000
_cell.length_c   1.000
_cell.angle_alpha   90.00
_cell.angle_beta   90.00
_cell.angle_gamma   90.00
#
_symmetry.space_group_name_H-M   'P 1'
#
loop_
_entity.id
_entity.type
_entity.pdbx_description
1 polymer ?
#
loop_
_entity_poly.entity_id
_entity_poly.type
_entity_poly.pdbx_seq_one_letter_code
_entity_poly.pdbx_strand_id
1 'polypeptide(L)' 'MGSLLEYKKGGEPPAADADWRMLAIDTNTSYSAVFDSDDAGQAVWLRGCWLSTRQERGPWSATNSARIPG' A
#
# COMPACT_ATOMS: atom_id res chain seq x y z
N MET A 1 -17.42 3.44 5.50
CA MET A 1 -16.34 4.23 4.91
C MET A 1 -15.06 3.44 5.13
N GLY A 2 -14.23 3.28 4.11
CA GLY A 2 -13.05 2.43 4.17
C GLY A 2 -11.79 3.13 3.72
N SER A 3 -10.67 2.42 3.76
CA SER A 3 -9.44 2.82 3.11
C SER A 3 -8.96 1.69 2.20
N LEU A 4 -8.55 2.05 0.99
CA LEU A 4 -7.82 1.18 0.08
C LEU A 4 -6.34 1.47 0.27
N LEU A 5 -5.57 0.43 0.53
CA LEU A 5 -4.13 0.46 0.65
C LEU A 5 -3.50 -0.31 -0.52
N GLU A 6 -2.47 0.28 -1.11
CA GLU A 6 -1.68 -0.32 -2.18
C GLU A 6 -0.19 -0.26 -1.85
N TYR A 7 0.56 -1.21 -2.41
CA TYR A 7 2.00 -1.31 -2.22
C TYR A 7 2.76 -1.73 -3.47
N LYS A 8 4.06 -1.39 -3.50
CA LYS A 8 5.07 -1.97 -4.40
C LYS A 8 6.28 -2.33 -3.54
N LYS A 9 6.83 -3.54 -3.73
CA LYS A 9 8.07 -3.96 -3.07
C LYS A 9 9.26 -3.80 -3.99
N GLY A 10 10.40 -3.43 -3.40
CA GLY A 10 11.69 -3.29 -4.07
C GLY A 10 11.75 -2.17 -5.11
N GLY A 11 12.95 -2.00 -5.66
CA GLY A 11 13.23 -1.12 -6.79
C GLY A 11 12.95 0.36 -6.54
N GLU A 12 12.82 1.08 -7.66
CA GLU A 12 12.52 2.52 -7.69
C GLU A 12 11.08 2.84 -7.28
N PRO A 13 10.81 4.10 -6.84
CA PRO A 13 9.45 4.57 -6.61
C PRO A 13 8.50 4.21 -7.75
N PRO A 14 7.24 3.86 -7.47
CA PRO A 14 6.21 3.65 -8.49
C PRO A 14 6.08 4.86 -9.41
N ALA A 15 6.10 4.64 -10.73
CA ALA A 15 5.99 5.69 -11.74
C ALA A 15 4.60 5.71 -12.39
N ALA A 16 3.88 4.59 -12.35
CA ALA A 16 2.55 4.44 -12.90
C ALA A 16 1.60 3.71 -11.96
N ASP A 17 0.30 3.87 -12.19
CA ASP A 17 -0.74 3.17 -11.41
C ASP A 17 -0.65 1.64 -11.51
N ALA A 18 -0.13 1.10 -12.62
CA ALA A 18 0.04 -0.33 -12.84
C ALA A 18 1.16 -0.97 -12.00
N ASP A 19 2.05 -0.16 -11.41
CA ASP A 19 3.14 -0.65 -10.55
C ASP A 19 2.64 -1.08 -9.16
N TRP A 20 1.43 -0.66 -8.81
CA TRP A 20 0.83 -0.86 -7.50
C TRP A 20 0.06 -2.17 -7.43
N ARG A 21 0.19 -2.85 -6.29
CA ARG A 21 -0.61 -4.02 -5.94
C ARG A 21 -1.53 -3.66 -4.79
N MET A 22 -2.78 -4.14 -4.86
CA MET A 22 -3.72 -4.00 -3.75
C MET A 22 -3.18 -4.75 -2.53
N LEU A 23 -3.07 -4.04 -1.41
CA LEU A 23 -2.66 -4.60 -0.12
C LEU A 23 -3.87 -5.01 0.70
N ALA A 24 -4.80 -4.07 0.91
CA ALA A 24 -6.00 -4.27 1.71
C ALA A 24 -7.08 -3.25 1.36
N ILE A 25 -8.33 -3.64 1.55
CA ILE A 25 -9.46 -2.72 1.72
C ILE A 25 -9.91 -2.90 3.17
N ASP A 26 -9.56 -1.97 4.06
CA ASP A 26 -9.94 -2.06 5.47
C ASP A 26 -10.41 -0.72 6.02
N THR A 27 -11.38 -0.82 6.92
CA THR A 27 -12.34 0.20 7.32
C THR A 27 -12.29 0.53 8.81
N ASN A 28 -11.48 -0.14 9.64
CA ASN A 28 -11.24 0.31 11.04
C ASN A 28 -10.22 -0.52 11.85
N THR A 29 -9.50 -1.47 11.26
CA THR A 29 -8.53 -2.32 11.99
C THR A 29 -7.12 -2.12 11.49
N SER A 30 -6.14 -2.16 12.39
CA SER A 30 -4.73 -2.17 12.02
C SER A 30 -4.44 -3.35 11.11
N TYR A 31 -3.84 -3.10 9.94
CA TYR A 31 -3.45 -4.14 9.00
C TYR A 31 -1.96 -4.45 9.12
N SER A 32 -1.60 -5.72 9.30
CA SER A 32 -0.22 -6.19 9.27
C SER A 32 0.06 -6.85 7.93
N ALA A 33 0.90 -6.21 7.12
CA ALA A 33 1.39 -6.80 5.87
C ALA A 33 2.44 -7.87 6.19
N VAL A 34 2.28 -9.06 5.60
CA VAL A 34 3.26 -10.14 5.68
C VAL A 34 4.07 -10.17 4.39
N PHE A 35 5.39 -10.12 4.53
CA PHE A 35 6.35 -10.25 3.43
C PHE A 35 7.18 -11.51 3.63
N ASP A 36 7.67 -12.09 2.54
CA ASP A 36 8.56 -13.24 2.62
C ASP A 36 9.91 -12.82 3.21
N SER A 37 10.62 -13.75 3.86
CA SER A 37 11.96 -13.47 4.41
C SER A 37 12.95 -13.01 3.34
N ASP A 38 12.77 -13.41 2.08
CA ASP A 38 13.58 -12.96 0.94
C ASP A 38 13.39 -11.47 0.61
N ASP A 39 12.31 -10.86 1.10
CA ASP A 39 12.04 -9.43 0.95
C ASP A 39 12.67 -8.59 2.07
N ALA A 40 13.31 -9.22 3.06
CA ALA A 40 13.95 -8.53 4.18
C ALA A 40 14.98 -7.50 3.70
N GLY A 41 14.90 -6.29 4.26
CA GLY A 41 15.75 -5.18 3.85
C GLY A 41 15.41 -4.61 2.47
N GLN A 42 14.35 -5.01 1.78
CA GLN A 42 13.87 -4.27 0.61
C GLN A 42 13.06 -3.05 1.03
N ALA A 43 12.97 -2.06 0.14
CA ALA A 43 12.02 -0.96 0.32
C ALA A 43 10.59 -1.45 0.01
N VAL A 44 9.60 -0.94 0.73
CA VAL A 44 8.19 -1.02 0.37
C VAL A 44 7.65 0.39 0.19
N TRP A 45 7.06 0.63 -0.97
CA TRP A 45 6.35 1.86 -1.31
C TRP A 45 4.87 1.67 -1.01
N LEU A 46 4.24 2.66 -0.40
CA LEU A 46 2.86 2.60 0.09
C LEU A 46 2.09 3.84 -0.33
N ARG A 47 0.83 3.65 -0.71
CA ARG A 47 -0.15 4.72 -0.86
C ARG A 47 -1.52 4.25 -0.38
N GLY A 48 -2.35 5.20 0.02
CA GLY A 48 -3.71 4.91 0.42
C GLY A 48 -4.70 5.98 -0.04
N CYS A 49 -5.97 5.62 -0.10
CA CYS A 49 -7.06 6.55 -0.32
C CYS A 49 -8.28 6.11 0.49
N TRP A 50 -9.18 7.04 0.80
CA TRP A 50 -10.46 6.70 1.38
C TRP A 50 -11.42 6.14 0.32
N LEU A 51 -12.31 5.25 0.74
CA LEU A 51 -13.41 4.71 -0.04
C LEU A 51 -14.74 5.23 0.52
N SER A 52 -15.57 5.76 -0.37
CA SER A 52 -16.91 6.22 -0.04
C SER A 52 -17.83 5.06 0.38
N THR A 53 -19.02 5.37 0.88
CA THR A 53 -20.04 4.34 1.14
C THR A 53 -20.51 3.63 -0.13
N ARG A 54 -20.22 4.19 -1.31
CA ARG A 54 -20.51 3.60 -2.63
C ARG A 54 -19.31 2.86 -3.23
N GLN A 55 -18.24 2.62 -2.47
CA GLN A 55 -16.99 2.02 -2.95
C GLN A 55 -16.27 2.85 -4.02
N GLU A 56 -16.57 4.15 -4.09
CA GLU A 56 -15.86 5.07 -4.97
C GLU A 56 -14.58 5.55 -4.30
N ARG A 57 -13.52 5.61 -5.09
CA ARG A 57 -12.17 5.95 -4.63
C ARG A 57 -11.98 7.45 -4.54
N GLY A 58 -11.53 7.94 -3.38
CA GLY A 58 -11.05 9.31 -3.22
C GLY A 58 -9.66 9.53 -3.84
N PRO A 59 -9.08 10.73 -3.67
CA PRO A 59 -7.71 11.00 -4.09
C PRO A 59 -6.70 10.12 -3.34
N TRP A 60 -5.62 9.75 -4.04
CA TRP A 60 -4.48 9.08 -3.42
C TRP A 60 -3.73 10.00 -2.46
N SER A 61 -3.19 9.42 -1.38
CA SER A 61 -2.20 10.05 -0.53
C SER A 61 -0.89 10.27 -1.28
N ALA A 62 0.01 11.05 -0.68
CA ALA A 62 1.41 11.01 -1.07
C ALA A 62 1.96 9.58 -0.97
N THR A 63 2.91 9.26 -1.85
CA THR A 63 3.66 8.01 -1.78
C THR A 63 4.63 8.06 -0.61
N ASN A 64 4.59 7.02 0.24
CA ASN A 64 5.51 6.85 1.36
C ASN A 64 6.34 5.59 1.17
N SER A 65 7.46 5.49 1.90
CA SER A 65 8.32 4.31 1.85
C SER A 65 8.74 3.85 3.23
N ALA A 66 8.88 2.55 3.40
CA ALA A 66 9.50 1.92 4.57
C ALA A 66 10.49 0.83 4.14
N ARG A 67 11.28 0.32 5.08
CA ARG A 67 12.13 -0.87 4.87
C ARG A 67 11.44 -2.07 5.51
N ILE A 68 11.41 -3.19 4.78
CA ILE A 68 10.86 -4.45 5.30
C ILE A 68 11.83 -4.95 6.38
N PRO A 69 11.35 -5.16 7.62
CA PRO A 69 12.19 -5.70 8.69
C PRO A 69 12.61 -7.13 8.36
N GLY A 70 13.81 -7.51 8.81
CA GLY A 70 14.33 -8.87 8.74
C GLY A 70 14.12 -9.63 10.04
#